data_AF-A0A8J5XL59-F1
#
_entry.id   AF-A0A8J5XL59-F1
#
_cell.length_a   1.000
_cell.length_b   1.000
_cell.length_c   1.000
_cell.angle_alpha   90.00
_cell.angle_beta   90.00
_cell.angle_gamma   90.00
#
_symmetry.space_group_name_H-M   'P 1'
#
loop_
_entity.id
_entity.type
_entity.pdbx_description
1 polymer ?
#
loop_
_entity_poly.entity_id
_entity_poly.type
_entity_poly.pdbx_seq_one_letter_code
_entity_poly.pdbx_strand_id
1 'polypeptide(L)'
;MGDDFKTMFGNAARLKTEQLKAARPHFERSASFHKHSLYLENDLKETRALPIDALLDAASAMKDEGNVAYERGAYADAYRAYERALGCLRYFEAIDPNWRNGGGFTDETLREVFTRTRCDTPERAVRLHDLMLSCYLNIALVRLAERTEYAEAIDACNEAIALDPSSAKAFFRRARARYEPLSCTATDQELAVRDLAAASRLAPADATIRRELARLRASERKQRDTDRVTFDGLFERGPALYDKDEERKYLRRKEREDEEASRAYGKNGMDRLRTMIAEHDAAGNTAKADELRAQVEQARQAAIAKHEGDMNWAEPSEEMVRDAERAGIDLRDPSVREVFLALSAERKRKEGTPLTAAEEAIAARASGSKSKKGWKRWLTTVSAAFIVLQLLQLLLPMLLGSARLAYGLASGAFARGALGASSGDDITGMAQPDAAHELREEL
;
A
#
# COMPACT_ATOMS: atom_id res chain seq x y z
N MET A 1 31.08 33.59 -0.10
CA MET A 1 29.75 33.74 0.55
C MET A 1 28.57 33.71 -0.43
N GLY A 2 28.71 34.15 -1.69
CA GLY A 2 27.57 34.16 -2.64
C GLY A 2 27.12 32.79 -3.16
N ASP A 3 28.04 31.86 -3.43
CA ASP A 3 27.68 30.55 -3.99
C ASP A 3 27.19 29.55 -2.94
N ASP A 4 27.75 29.57 -1.73
CA ASP A 4 27.27 28.74 -0.61
C ASP A 4 25.84 29.14 -0.21
N PHE A 5 25.54 30.45 -0.20
CA PHE A 5 24.20 30.94 0.11
C PHE A 5 23.18 30.55 -0.96
N LYS A 6 23.52 30.69 -2.26
CA LYS A 6 22.67 30.22 -3.36
C LYS A 6 22.43 28.71 -3.31
N THR A 7 23.45 27.94 -2.96
CA THR A 7 23.37 26.48 -2.84
C THR A 7 22.49 26.08 -1.66
N MET A 8 22.66 26.70 -0.49
CA MET A 8 21.81 26.47 0.68
C MET A 8 20.35 26.86 0.41
N PHE A 9 20.11 27.99 -0.26
CA PHE A 9 18.75 28.40 -0.63
C PHE A 9 18.13 27.44 -1.64
N GLY A 10 18.90 26.99 -2.64
CA GLY A 10 18.45 25.98 -3.60
C GLY A 10 18.09 24.65 -2.94
N ASN A 11 18.88 24.22 -1.95
CA ASN A 11 18.60 23.01 -1.17
C ASN A 11 17.37 23.19 -0.27
N ALA A 12 17.21 24.35 0.38
CA ALA A 12 16.04 24.67 1.18
C ALA A 12 14.75 24.73 0.34
N ALA A 13 14.81 25.31 -0.86
CA ALA A 13 13.70 25.35 -1.81
C ALA A 13 13.32 23.95 -2.30
N ARG A 14 14.32 23.09 -2.58
CA ARG A 14 14.08 21.67 -2.90
C ARG A 14 13.43 20.92 -1.75
N LEU A 15 13.95 21.06 -0.53
CA LEU A 15 13.38 20.42 0.66
C LEU A 15 11.92 20.84 0.88
N LYS A 16 11.63 22.14 0.74
CA LYS A 16 10.27 22.66 0.83
C LYS A 16 9.37 22.12 -0.28
N THR A 17 9.90 22.01 -1.50
CA THR A 17 9.15 21.40 -2.63
C THR A 17 8.83 19.94 -2.35
N GLU A 18 9.79 19.15 -1.84
CA GLU A 18 9.56 17.75 -1.47
C GLU A 18 8.57 17.60 -0.30
N GLN A 19 8.61 18.49 0.69
CA GLN A 19 7.60 18.54 1.75
C GLN A 19 6.20 18.84 1.20
N LEU A 20 6.10 19.77 0.25
CA LEU A 20 4.83 20.10 -0.40
C LEU A 20 4.34 18.98 -1.32
N LYS A 21 5.22 18.22 -1.97
CA LYS A 21 4.85 17.03 -2.75
C LYS A 21 4.10 16.01 -1.91
N ALA A 22 4.56 15.78 -0.67
CA ALA A 22 3.86 14.89 0.26
C ALA A 22 2.45 15.42 0.63
N ALA A 23 2.26 16.73 0.63
CA ALA A 23 0.98 17.39 0.90
C ALA A 23 0.08 17.59 -0.34
N ARG A 24 0.53 17.18 -1.55
CA ARG A 24 -0.27 17.29 -2.79
C ARG A 24 -0.24 16.02 -3.66
N PRO A 25 -0.55 14.84 -3.08
CA PRO A 25 -0.46 13.57 -3.81
C PRO A 25 -1.41 13.49 -5.02
N HIS A 26 -2.56 14.16 -5.01
CA HIS A 26 -3.48 14.22 -6.16
C HIS A 26 -2.87 15.04 -7.30
N PHE A 27 -2.35 16.22 -7.00
CA PHE A 27 -1.67 17.04 -8.00
C PHE A 27 -0.47 16.30 -8.60
N GLU A 28 0.39 15.68 -7.79
CA GLU A 28 1.61 15.02 -8.29
C GLU A 28 1.33 13.80 -9.17
N ARG A 29 0.27 13.03 -8.88
CA ARG A 29 -0.17 11.88 -9.70
C ARG A 29 -0.78 12.30 -11.04
N SER A 30 -1.21 13.54 -11.16
CA SER A 30 -1.83 14.04 -12.39
C SER A 30 -0.81 14.16 -13.52
N ALA A 31 -1.28 13.97 -14.75
CA ALA A 31 -0.46 14.12 -15.95
C ALA A 31 0.17 15.52 -16.04
N SER A 32 1.36 15.60 -16.64
CA SER A 32 2.13 16.85 -16.72
C SER A 32 1.35 17.98 -17.42
N PHE A 33 0.74 17.72 -18.58
CA PHE A 33 -0.16 18.70 -19.24
C PHE A 33 -1.31 19.21 -18.34
N HIS A 34 -1.82 18.38 -17.41
CA HIS A 34 -2.88 18.80 -16.51
C HIS A 34 -2.32 19.66 -15.37
N LYS A 35 -1.14 19.33 -14.82
CA LYS A 35 -0.43 20.16 -13.85
C LYS A 35 -0.07 21.54 -14.40
N HIS A 36 0.33 21.62 -15.67
CA HIS A 36 0.69 22.89 -16.32
C HIS A 36 -0.49 23.87 -16.42
N SER A 37 -1.73 23.37 -16.41
CA SER A 37 -2.94 24.22 -16.46
C SER A 37 -3.03 25.24 -15.31
N LEU A 38 -2.41 24.95 -14.16
CA LEU A 38 -2.30 25.85 -13.02
C LEU A 38 -1.41 27.07 -13.33
N TYR A 39 -0.36 26.85 -14.11
CA TYR A 39 0.62 27.89 -14.44
C TYR A 39 0.18 28.78 -15.61
N LEU A 40 -0.72 28.27 -16.46
CA LEU A 40 -1.35 28.96 -17.59
C LEU A 40 -2.52 29.87 -17.19
N GLU A 41 -2.76 30.05 -15.89
CA GLU A 41 -3.89 30.83 -15.38
C GLU A 41 -3.98 32.23 -16.00
N ASN A 42 -2.86 32.97 -16.04
CA ASN A 42 -2.84 34.34 -16.58
C ASN A 42 -3.22 34.39 -18.07
N ASP A 43 -2.78 33.41 -18.87
CA ASP A 43 -2.98 33.40 -20.32
C ASP A 43 -4.39 32.95 -20.70
N LEU A 44 -5.01 32.10 -19.86
CA LEU A 44 -6.29 31.46 -20.15
C LEU A 44 -7.46 32.01 -19.32
N LYS A 45 -7.22 32.91 -18.36
CA LYS A 45 -8.26 33.45 -17.45
C LYS A 45 -9.44 34.04 -18.20
N GLU A 46 -9.17 34.89 -19.19
CA GLU A 46 -10.20 35.52 -20.01
C GLU A 46 -10.95 34.48 -20.85
N THR A 47 -10.21 33.53 -21.43
CA THR A 47 -10.80 32.45 -22.23
C THR A 47 -11.72 31.57 -21.39
N ARG A 48 -11.31 31.20 -20.17
CA ARG A 48 -12.09 30.37 -19.22
C ARG A 48 -13.40 31.06 -18.80
N ALA A 49 -13.41 32.39 -18.73
CA ALA A 49 -14.58 33.19 -18.37
C ALA A 49 -15.62 33.30 -19.50
N LEU A 50 -15.27 32.95 -20.75
CA LEU A 50 -16.19 33.01 -21.89
C LEU A 50 -17.41 32.09 -21.70
N PRO A 51 -18.56 32.39 -22.33
CA PRO A 51 -19.69 31.46 -22.43
C PRO A 51 -19.25 30.12 -23.03
N ILE A 52 -19.94 29.03 -22.66
CA ILE A 52 -19.52 27.67 -23.01
C ILE A 52 -19.29 27.45 -24.51
N ASP A 53 -20.14 28.00 -25.38
CA ASP A 53 -19.98 27.83 -26.83
C ASP A 53 -18.73 28.55 -27.35
N ALA A 54 -18.53 29.82 -26.95
CA ALA A 54 -17.35 30.59 -27.31
C ALA A 54 -16.05 29.99 -26.72
N LEU A 55 -16.11 29.39 -25.53
CA LEU A 55 -15.01 28.67 -24.91
C LEU A 55 -14.64 27.42 -25.73
N LEU A 56 -15.62 26.62 -26.14
CA LEU A 56 -15.39 25.43 -26.97
C LEU A 56 -14.82 25.79 -28.33
N ASP A 57 -15.27 26.92 -28.92
CA ASP A 57 -14.76 27.41 -30.19
C ASP A 57 -13.31 27.90 -30.06
N ALA A 58 -12.99 28.65 -28.99
CA ALA A 58 -11.63 29.08 -28.70
C ALA A 58 -10.68 27.89 -28.46
N ALA A 59 -11.12 26.87 -27.70
CA ALA A 59 -10.35 25.66 -27.47
C ALA A 59 -10.17 24.84 -28.78
N SER A 60 -11.17 24.81 -29.66
CA SER A 60 -11.02 24.19 -30.98
C SER A 60 -9.99 24.93 -31.83
N ALA A 61 -10.00 26.27 -31.82
CA ALA A 61 -9.01 27.08 -32.55
C ALA A 61 -7.58 26.79 -32.07
N MET A 62 -7.35 26.69 -30.75
CA MET A 62 -6.04 26.30 -30.20
C MET A 62 -5.63 24.88 -30.63
N LYS A 63 -6.57 23.93 -30.69
CA LYS A 63 -6.31 22.59 -31.22
C LYS A 63 -5.96 22.65 -32.72
N ASP A 64 -6.62 23.49 -33.51
CA ASP A 64 -6.33 23.65 -34.93
C ASP A 64 -4.96 24.33 -35.18
N GLU A 65 -4.59 25.32 -34.36
CA GLU A 65 -3.22 25.89 -34.33
C GLU A 65 -2.17 24.79 -34.07
N GLY A 66 -2.46 23.88 -33.12
CA GLY A 66 -1.61 22.74 -32.84
C GLY A 66 -1.45 21.80 -34.02
N ASN A 67 -2.52 21.53 -34.77
CA ASN A 67 -2.47 20.71 -35.98
C ASN A 67 -1.58 21.34 -37.04
N VAL A 68 -1.71 22.65 -37.26
CA VAL A 68 -0.87 23.40 -38.20
C VAL A 68 0.61 23.36 -37.77
N ALA A 69 0.90 23.50 -36.47
CA ALA A 69 2.26 23.38 -35.96
C ALA A 69 2.83 21.96 -36.11
N TYR A 70 2.00 20.94 -35.89
CA TYR A 70 2.38 19.53 -36.07
C TYR A 70 2.74 19.22 -37.52
N GLU A 71 1.94 19.69 -38.48
CA GLU A 71 2.22 19.53 -39.92
C GLU A 71 3.53 20.20 -40.35
N ARG A 72 3.91 21.30 -39.69
CA ARG A 72 5.20 21.98 -39.89
C ARG A 72 6.38 21.29 -39.21
N GLY A 73 6.14 20.23 -38.43
CA GLY A 73 7.15 19.56 -37.60
C GLY A 73 7.55 20.33 -36.35
N ALA A 74 6.85 21.42 -36.00
CA ALA A 74 7.08 22.21 -34.79
C ALA A 74 6.37 21.55 -33.59
N TYR A 75 6.89 20.40 -33.15
CA TYR A 75 6.26 19.54 -32.14
C TYR A 75 6.07 20.22 -30.78
N ALA A 76 7.03 21.01 -30.33
CA ALA A 76 6.92 21.73 -29.05
C ALA A 76 5.78 22.76 -29.06
N ASP A 77 5.60 23.47 -30.17
CA ASP A 77 4.52 24.45 -30.32
C ASP A 77 3.16 23.76 -30.46
N ALA A 78 3.11 22.64 -31.20
CA ALA A 78 1.92 21.81 -31.29
C ALA A 78 1.48 21.31 -29.91
N TYR A 79 2.42 20.77 -29.13
CA TYR A 79 2.17 20.32 -27.76
C TYR A 79 1.59 21.45 -26.90
N ARG A 80 2.22 22.64 -26.90
CA ARG A 80 1.74 23.81 -26.13
C ARG A 80 0.32 24.22 -26.55
N ALA A 81 0.00 24.18 -27.84
CA ALA A 81 -1.33 24.54 -28.33
C ALA A 81 -2.40 23.54 -27.86
N TYR A 82 -2.13 22.23 -27.92
CA TYR A 82 -3.04 21.20 -27.39
C TYR A 82 -3.18 21.28 -25.86
N GLU A 83 -2.09 21.57 -25.16
CA GLU A 83 -2.09 21.77 -23.71
C GLU A 83 -2.91 23.00 -23.30
N ARG A 84 -2.79 24.12 -24.02
CA ARG A 84 -3.63 25.30 -23.82
C ARG A 84 -5.11 24.99 -24.05
N ALA A 85 -5.42 24.26 -25.13
CA ALA A 85 -6.79 23.83 -25.42
C ALA A 85 -7.37 23.00 -24.25
N LEU A 86 -6.63 22.04 -23.71
CA LEU A 86 -7.06 21.24 -22.56
C LEU A 86 -7.12 22.08 -21.27
N GLY A 87 -6.18 22.99 -21.07
CA GLY A 87 -6.13 23.91 -19.93
C GLY A 87 -7.28 24.90 -19.88
N CYS A 88 -8.05 25.05 -20.96
CA CYS A 88 -9.35 25.74 -20.97
C CYS A 88 -10.50 24.86 -20.48
N LEU A 89 -10.41 23.54 -20.68
CA LEU A 89 -11.52 22.60 -20.51
C LEU A 89 -11.47 21.85 -19.15
N ARG A 90 -10.28 21.44 -18.71
CA ARG A 90 -10.02 20.79 -17.41
C ARG A 90 -8.73 21.33 -16.80
N TYR A 91 -8.82 22.02 -15.68
CA TYR A 91 -7.67 22.72 -15.08
C TYR A 91 -7.69 22.78 -13.55
N PHE A 92 -6.53 23.02 -12.96
CA PHE A 92 -6.40 23.36 -11.55
C PHE A 92 -6.48 24.87 -11.33
N GLU A 93 -7.23 25.27 -10.31
CA GLU A 93 -7.35 26.63 -9.81
C GLU A 93 -6.90 26.67 -8.36
N ALA A 94 -5.98 27.58 -8.02
CA ALA A 94 -5.59 27.78 -6.64
C ALA A 94 -6.59 28.69 -5.93
N ILE A 95 -7.00 28.31 -4.72
CA ILE A 95 -7.93 29.09 -3.90
C ILE A 95 -7.26 30.37 -3.40
N ASP A 96 -5.97 30.31 -3.05
CA ASP A 96 -5.19 31.46 -2.61
C ASP A 96 -4.58 32.20 -3.81
N PRO A 97 -4.96 33.46 -4.10
CA PRO A 97 -4.38 34.24 -5.20
C PRO A 97 -2.86 34.46 -5.08
N ASN A 98 -2.29 34.37 -3.87
CA ASN A 98 -0.88 34.60 -3.61
C ASN A 98 -0.05 33.30 -3.54
N TRP A 99 -0.59 32.15 -3.97
CA TRP A 99 0.10 30.85 -3.94
C TRP A 99 1.47 30.81 -4.64
N ARG A 100 1.72 31.72 -5.59
CA ARG A 100 3.02 31.86 -6.28
C ARG A 100 4.11 32.45 -5.39
N ASN A 101 3.74 33.34 -4.47
CA ASN A 101 4.66 34.10 -3.61
C ASN A 101 4.61 33.65 -2.14
N GLY A 102 3.48 33.12 -1.70
CA GLY A 102 3.28 32.55 -0.38
C GLY A 102 3.41 31.03 -0.42
N GLY A 103 4.18 30.45 0.51
CA GLY A 103 4.00 29.07 0.99
C GLY A 103 4.20 27.87 0.05
N GLY A 104 3.80 27.93 -1.22
CA GLY A 104 3.40 26.78 -2.04
C GLY A 104 1.89 26.50 -1.92
N PHE A 105 1.43 25.45 -2.61
CA PHE A 105 0.04 24.98 -2.55
C PHE A 105 -0.02 23.51 -2.13
N THR A 106 -1.12 23.14 -1.48
CA THR A 106 -1.50 21.76 -1.12
C THR A 106 -2.77 21.35 -1.87
N ASP A 107 -3.12 20.06 -1.86
CA ASP A 107 -4.34 19.57 -2.52
C ASP A 107 -5.62 20.22 -1.94
N GLU A 108 -5.64 20.57 -0.65
CA GLU A 108 -6.80 21.25 -0.03
C GLU A 108 -6.98 22.68 -0.54
N THR A 109 -5.88 23.30 -0.97
CA THR A 109 -5.87 24.68 -1.52
C THR A 109 -6.02 24.71 -3.03
N LEU A 110 -6.10 23.55 -3.67
CA LEU A 110 -6.34 23.41 -5.11
C LEU A 110 -7.77 22.94 -5.37
N ARG A 111 -8.39 23.53 -6.39
CA ARG A 111 -9.67 23.09 -6.94
C ARG A 111 -9.44 22.61 -8.37
N GLU A 112 -9.84 21.38 -8.66
CA GLU A 112 -9.95 20.93 -10.04
C GLU A 112 -11.29 21.40 -10.63
N VAL A 113 -11.23 22.12 -11.74
CA VAL A 113 -12.39 22.62 -12.46
C VAL A 113 -12.52 21.84 -13.76
N PHE A 114 -13.66 21.17 -13.91
CA PHE A 114 -14.02 20.50 -15.16
C PHE A 114 -15.23 21.17 -15.81
N THR A 115 -15.03 21.68 -17.03
CA THR A 115 -16.03 22.45 -17.80
C THR A 115 -17.30 21.66 -18.12
N ARG A 116 -17.29 20.33 -17.97
CA ARG A 116 -18.47 19.49 -18.15
C ARG A 116 -19.67 19.93 -17.32
N THR A 117 -19.44 20.53 -16.15
CA THR A 117 -20.48 21.09 -15.27
C THR A 117 -21.24 22.28 -15.87
N ARG A 118 -20.66 22.95 -16.88
CA ARG A 118 -21.25 24.09 -17.61
C ARG A 118 -22.00 23.67 -18.88
N CYS A 119 -22.03 22.36 -19.17
CA CYS A 119 -22.68 21.82 -20.36
C CYS A 119 -24.10 21.36 -20.02
N ASP A 120 -25.07 22.25 -20.23
CA ASP A 120 -26.49 22.01 -19.95
C ASP A 120 -27.16 21.07 -20.97
N THR A 121 -26.66 21.05 -22.21
CA THR A 121 -27.21 20.24 -23.29
C THR A 121 -26.31 19.05 -23.63
N PRO A 122 -26.89 17.91 -24.09
CA PRO A 122 -26.10 16.75 -24.48
C PRO A 122 -25.18 17.05 -25.68
N GLU A 123 -25.57 17.94 -26.59
CA GLU A 123 -24.76 18.31 -27.75
C GLU A 123 -23.46 19.01 -27.32
N ARG A 124 -23.54 19.92 -26.34
CA ARG A 124 -22.36 20.59 -25.77
C ARG A 124 -21.44 19.60 -25.06
N ALA A 125 -22.03 18.62 -24.35
CA ALA A 125 -21.27 17.58 -23.68
C ALA A 125 -20.50 16.69 -24.66
N VAL A 126 -21.13 16.31 -25.78
CA VAL A 126 -20.48 15.53 -26.85
C VAL A 126 -19.37 16.36 -27.50
N ARG A 127 -19.64 17.63 -27.85
CA ARG A 127 -18.62 18.54 -28.40
C ARG A 127 -17.40 18.68 -27.49
N LEU A 128 -17.62 18.85 -26.18
CA LEU A 128 -16.56 18.92 -25.18
C LEU A 128 -15.73 17.62 -25.17
N HIS A 129 -16.42 16.48 -25.12
CA HIS A 129 -15.80 15.16 -25.08
C HIS A 129 -14.95 14.88 -26.32
N ASP A 130 -15.49 15.10 -27.52
CA ASP A 130 -14.80 14.93 -28.80
C ASP A 130 -13.56 15.82 -28.92
N LEU A 131 -13.68 17.07 -28.44
CA LEU A 131 -12.57 18.03 -28.44
C LEU A 131 -11.46 17.58 -27.49
N MET A 132 -11.79 17.18 -26.26
CA MET A 132 -10.81 16.68 -25.30
C MET A 132 -10.14 15.39 -25.79
N LEU A 133 -10.92 14.44 -26.31
CA LEU A 133 -10.42 13.19 -26.87
C LEU A 133 -9.42 13.48 -27.99
N SER A 134 -9.75 14.40 -28.89
CA SER A 134 -8.86 14.81 -29.99
C SER A 134 -7.56 15.42 -29.47
N CYS A 135 -7.63 16.32 -28.48
CA CYS A 135 -6.44 16.93 -27.88
C CYS A 135 -5.54 15.91 -27.19
N TYR A 136 -6.08 14.99 -26.37
CA TYR A 136 -5.29 13.95 -25.71
C TYR A 136 -4.62 13.02 -26.72
N LEU A 137 -5.37 12.59 -27.73
CA LEU A 137 -4.82 11.79 -28.81
C LEU A 137 -3.67 12.54 -29.50
N ASN A 138 -3.84 13.82 -29.80
CA ASN A 138 -2.83 14.63 -30.47
C ASN A 138 -1.58 14.87 -29.61
N ILE A 139 -1.72 15.09 -28.29
CA ILE A 139 -0.58 15.13 -27.37
C ILE A 139 0.21 13.82 -27.43
N ALA A 140 -0.47 12.67 -27.33
CA ALA A 140 0.21 11.38 -27.43
C ALA A 140 0.93 11.21 -28.77
N LEU A 141 0.35 11.70 -29.87
CA LEU A 141 0.97 11.66 -31.19
C LEU A 141 2.24 12.52 -31.26
N VAL A 142 2.19 13.74 -30.71
CA VAL A 142 3.34 14.66 -30.66
C VAL A 142 4.48 14.04 -29.86
N ARG A 143 4.20 13.52 -28.66
CA ARG A 143 5.24 12.91 -27.81
C ARG A 143 5.87 11.67 -28.42
N LEU A 144 5.08 10.86 -29.12
CA LEU A 144 5.60 9.74 -29.92
C LEU A 144 6.47 10.20 -31.09
N ALA A 145 6.16 11.35 -31.70
CA ALA A 145 6.96 11.91 -32.80
C ALA A 145 8.30 12.46 -32.30
N GLU A 146 8.32 13.11 -31.13
CA GLU A 146 9.53 13.64 -30.50
C GLU A 146 10.44 12.53 -29.94
N ARG A 147 9.88 11.37 -29.57
CA ARG A 147 10.60 10.21 -29.00
C ARG A 147 11.33 10.51 -27.69
N THR A 148 10.87 11.52 -26.96
CA THR A 148 11.46 12.00 -25.71
C THR A 148 10.62 11.58 -24.50
N GLU A 149 9.33 11.91 -24.49
CA GLU A 149 8.45 11.82 -23.32
C GLU A 149 7.35 10.76 -23.48
N TYR A 150 7.75 9.48 -23.52
CA TYR A 150 6.81 8.36 -23.68
C TYR A 150 5.85 8.17 -22.50
N ALA A 151 6.27 8.52 -21.28
CA ALA A 151 5.42 8.45 -20.09
C ALA A 151 4.20 9.38 -20.22
N GLU A 152 4.41 10.61 -20.69
CA GLU A 152 3.32 11.56 -20.91
C GLU A 152 2.42 11.12 -22.08
N ALA A 153 2.97 10.46 -23.10
CA ALA A 153 2.15 9.86 -24.15
C ALA A 153 1.22 8.75 -23.61
N ILE A 154 1.69 7.96 -22.65
CA ILE A 154 0.88 6.94 -21.96
C ILE A 154 -0.23 7.62 -21.14
N ASP A 155 0.10 8.67 -20.37
CA ASP A 155 -0.88 9.41 -19.57
C ASP A 155 -1.97 10.03 -20.45
N ALA A 156 -1.61 10.69 -21.55
CA ALA A 156 -2.57 11.24 -22.50
C ALA A 156 -3.46 10.14 -23.11
N CYS A 157 -2.91 8.96 -23.42
CA CYS A 157 -3.72 7.84 -23.90
C CYS A 157 -4.63 7.27 -22.80
N ASN A 158 -4.20 7.26 -21.54
CA ASN A 158 -5.05 6.81 -20.43
C ASN A 158 -6.26 7.73 -20.27
N GLU A 159 -6.06 9.05 -20.35
CA GLU A 159 -7.14 10.03 -20.34
C GLU A 159 -8.07 9.88 -21.55
N ALA A 160 -7.51 9.66 -22.75
CA ALA A 160 -8.29 9.40 -23.95
C ALA A 160 -9.15 8.12 -23.82
N ILE A 161 -8.62 7.05 -23.22
CA ILE A 161 -9.37 5.79 -22.99
C ILE A 161 -10.42 5.95 -21.89
N ALA A 162 -10.15 6.76 -20.86
CA ALA A 162 -11.12 7.07 -19.82
C ALA A 162 -12.32 7.85 -20.38
N LEU A 163 -12.08 8.72 -21.37
CA LEU A 163 -13.13 9.40 -22.12
C LEU A 163 -13.84 8.44 -23.10
N ASP A 164 -13.10 7.77 -23.97
CA ASP A 164 -13.63 6.84 -24.97
C ASP A 164 -12.95 5.46 -24.90
N PRO A 165 -13.55 4.50 -24.18
CA PRO A 165 -13.06 3.13 -24.12
C PRO A 165 -13.06 2.39 -25.46
N SER A 166 -13.72 2.93 -26.50
CA SER A 166 -13.78 2.35 -27.84
C SER A 166 -12.74 2.92 -28.81
N SER A 167 -11.87 3.83 -28.35
CA SER A 167 -10.86 4.47 -29.20
C SER A 167 -9.70 3.55 -29.55
N ALA A 168 -9.76 2.91 -30.72
CA ALA A 168 -8.67 2.09 -31.25
C ALA A 168 -7.34 2.88 -31.37
N LYS A 169 -7.42 4.17 -31.70
CA LYS A 169 -6.26 5.07 -31.82
C LYS A 169 -5.55 5.25 -30.47
N ALA A 170 -6.30 5.38 -29.38
CA ALA A 170 -5.72 5.56 -28.05
C ALA A 170 -4.94 4.31 -27.61
N PHE A 171 -5.53 3.12 -27.76
CA PHE A 171 -4.85 1.85 -27.46
C PHE A 171 -3.61 1.65 -28.34
N PHE A 172 -3.70 1.93 -29.64
CA PHE A 172 -2.56 1.79 -30.55
C PHE A 172 -1.40 2.73 -30.17
N ARG A 173 -1.70 4.00 -29.87
CA ARG A 173 -0.69 4.98 -29.45
C ARG A 173 -0.08 4.63 -28.09
N ARG A 174 -0.89 4.18 -27.12
CA ARG A 174 -0.40 3.70 -25.82
C ARG A 174 0.53 2.50 -25.95
N ALA A 175 0.17 1.54 -26.81
CA ALA A 175 1.04 0.42 -27.09
C ALA A 175 2.40 0.88 -27.63
N ARG A 176 2.40 1.74 -28.67
CA ARG A 176 3.63 2.32 -29.22
C ARG A 176 4.48 3.00 -28.15
N ALA A 177 3.85 3.79 -27.28
CA ALA A 177 4.55 4.47 -26.20
C ALA A 177 5.22 3.52 -25.20
N ARG A 178 4.71 2.29 -25.05
CA ARG A 178 5.30 1.26 -24.18
C ARG A 178 6.46 0.52 -24.83
N TYR A 179 6.36 0.15 -26.11
CA TYR A 179 7.37 -0.71 -26.76
C TYR A 179 8.43 0.03 -27.59
N GLU A 180 8.20 1.29 -27.99
CA GLU A 180 9.18 2.10 -28.71
C GLU A 180 10.38 2.60 -27.88
N PRO A 181 10.27 2.89 -26.57
CA PRO A 181 11.42 3.24 -25.74
C PRO A 181 12.49 2.15 -25.73
N LEU A 182 13.77 2.55 -25.78
CA LEU A 182 14.89 1.63 -25.62
C LEU A 182 14.93 0.98 -24.22
N SER A 183 14.38 1.66 -23.22
CA SER A 183 14.25 1.18 -21.83
C SER A 183 13.05 0.25 -21.61
N CYS A 184 12.37 -0.16 -22.68
CA CYS A 184 11.20 -1.04 -22.60
C CYS A 184 11.53 -2.34 -21.87
N THR A 185 10.76 -2.64 -20.83
CA THR A 185 10.87 -3.91 -20.09
C THR A 185 10.03 -5.01 -20.75
N ALA A 186 10.23 -6.27 -20.35
CA ALA A 186 9.37 -7.37 -20.78
C ALA A 186 7.89 -7.12 -20.40
N THR A 187 7.65 -6.55 -19.20
CA THR A 187 6.31 -6.16 -18.75
C THR A 187 5.67 -5.13 -19.68
N ASP A 188 6.44 -4.13 -20.13
CA ASP A 188 5.95 -3.10 -21.05
C ASP A 188 5.57 -3.70 -22.41
N GLN A 189 6.34 -4.68 -22.90
CA GLN A 189 6.02 -5.42 -24.14
C GLN A 189 4.72 -6.21 -24.01
N GLU A 190 4.53 -6.93 -22.89
CA GLU A 190 3.29 -7.68 -22.64
C GLU A 190 2.08 -6.74 -22.58
N LEU A 191 2.22 -5.60 -21.88
CA LEU A 191 1.19 -4.57 -21.80
C LEU A 191 0.89 -3.93 -23.16
N ALA A 192 1.91 -3.73 -24.01
CA ALA A 192 1.74 -3.26 -25.38
C ALA A 192 0.99 -4.27 -26.25
N VAL A 193 1.28 -5.57 -26.13
CA VAL A 193 0.57 -6.63 -26.86
C VAL A 193 -0.90 -6.69 -26.46
N ARG A 194 -1.22 -6.49 -25.17
CA ARG A 194 -2.61 -6.39 -24.69
C ARG A 194 -3.34 -5.20 -25.32
N ASP A 195 -2.69 -4.04 -25.37
CA ASP A 195 -3.24 -2.83 -25.98
C ASP A 195 -3.44 -2.99 -27.49
N LEU A 196 -2.46 -3.54 -28.22
CA LEU A 196 -2.60 -3.82 -29.66
C LEU A 196 -3.69 -4.85 -29.94
N ALA A 197 -3.86 -5.85 -29.07
CA ALA A 197 -4.96 -6.80 -29.18
C ALA A 197 -6.32 -6.12 -28.95
N ALA A 198 -6.43 -5.17 -28.02
CA ALA A 198 -7.63 -4.36 -27.84
C ALA A 198 -7.90 -3.47 -29.06
N ALA A 199 -6.88 -2.77 -29.55
CA ALA A 199 -6.97 -1.93 -30.75
C ALA A 199 -7.38 -2.75 -31.99
N SER A 200 -6.85 -3.96 -32.15
CA SER A 200 -7.20 -4.86 -33.26
C SER A 200 -8.62 -5.41 -33.17
N ARG A 201 -9.22 -5.50 -31.97
CA ARG A 201 -10.64 -5.87 -31.83
C ARG A 201 -11.56 -4.70 -32.22
N LEU A 202 -11.18 -3.48 -31.87
CA LEU A 202 -11.94 -2.26 -32.15
C LEU A 202 -11.83 -1.84 -33.62
N ALA A 203 -10.66 -2.01 -34.25
CA ALA A 203 -10.39 -1.68 -35.64
C ALA A 203 -9.77 -2.88 -36.39
N PRO A 204 -10.55 -3.95 -36.65
CA PRO A 204 -10.03 -5.17 -37.27
C PRO A 204 -9.52 -4.96 -38.70
N ALA A 205 -9.99 -3.92 -39.40
CA ALA A 205 -9.58 -3.58 -40.76
C ALA A 205 -8.19 -2.92 -40.85
N ASP A 206 -7.66 -2.35 -39.76
CA ASP A 206 -6.38 -1.64 -39.79
C ASP A 206 -5.18 -2.61 -39.91
N ALA A 207 -4.54 -2.59 -41.08
CA ALA A 207 -3.39 -3.43 -41.38
C ALA A 207 -2.15 -3.09 -40.53
N THR A 208 -2.01 -1.83 -40.10
CA THR A 208 -0.87 -1.37 -39.30
C THR A 208 -0.91 -2.01 -37.91
N ILE A 209 -2.08 -1.98 -37.26
CA ILE A 209 -2.28 -2.59 -35.94
C ILE A 209 -1.99 -4.09 -35.99
N ARG A 210 -2.52 -4.79 -37.01
CA ARG A 210 -2.29 -6.23 -37.18
C ARG A 210 -0.81 -6.55 -37.41
N ARG A 211 -0.11 -5.75 -38.22
CA ARG A 211 1.32 -5.93 -38.49
C ARG A 211 2.16 -5.76 -37.24
N GLU A 212 1.95 -4.69 -36.47
CA GLU A 212 2.70 -4.44 -35.22
C GLU A 212 2.39 -5.52 -34.17
N LEU A 213 1.13 -5.96 -34.05
CA LEU A 213 0.74 -7.05 -33.14
C LEU A 213 1.44 -8.37 -33.50
N ALA A 214 1.48 -8.72 -34.79
CA ALA A 214 2.16 -9.92 -35.27
C ALA A 214 3.66 -9.85 -34.99
N ARG A 215 4.28 -8.69 -35.23
CA ARG A 215 5.69 -8.42 -34.94
C ARG A 215 6.03 -8.59 -33.46
N LEU A 216 5.28 -7.95 -32.55
CA LEU A 216 5.55 -8.06 -31.11
C LEU A 216 5.35 -9.48 -30.59
N ARG A 217 4.28 -10.17 -31.01
CA ARG A 217 4.06 -11.58 -30.64
C ARG A 217 5.16 -12.52 -31.16
N ALA A 218 5.72 -12.23 -32.33
CA ALA A 218 6.86 -12.99 -32.84
C ALA A 218 8.12 -12.74 -32.00
N SER A 219 8.34 -11.49 -31.56
CA SER A 219 9.43 -11.14 -30.64
C SER A 219 9.30 -11.86 -29.30
N GLU A 220 8.11 -11.84 -28.69
CA GLU A 220 7.84 -12.55 -27.42
C GLU A 220 8.06 -14.06 -27.56
N ARG A 221 7.61 -14.67 -28.66
CA ARG A 221 7.86 -16.09 -28.92
C ARG A 221 9.36 -16.38 -29.04
N LYS A 222 10.10 -15.55 -29.78
CA LYS A 222 11.54 -15.71 -29.92
C LYS A 222 12.26 -15.54 -28.59
N GLN A 223 11.88 -14.56 -27.77
CA GLN A 223 12.41 -14.39 -26.42
C GLN A 223 12.10 -15.62 -25.58
N ARG A 224 10.85 -16.07 -25.52
CA ARG A 224 10.45 -17.28 -24.78
C ARG A 224 11.17 -18.55 -25.24
N ASP A 225 11.37 -18.72 -26.54
CA ASP A 225 12.12 -19.86 -27.09
C ASP A 225 13.61 -19.76 -26.74
N THR A 226 14.17 -18.55 -26.77
CA THR A 226 15.56 -18.28 -26.36
C THR A 226 15.73 -18.54 -24.87
N ASP A 227 14.89 -17.94 -24.04
CA ASP A 227 14.85 -18.12 -22.59
C ASP A 227 14.65 -19.60 -22.25
N ARG A 228 13.73 -20.29 -22.94
CA ARG A 228 13.54 -21.72 -22.78
C ARG A 228 14.85 -22.45 -23.03
N VAL A 229 15.54 -22.21 -24.15
CA VAL A 229 16.81 -22.89 -24.50
C VAL A 229 17.95 -22.51 -23.55
N THR A 230 18.08 -21.24 -23.19
CA THR A 230 19.12 -20.72 -22.30
C THR A 230 18.96 -21.23 -20.88
N PHE A 231 17.71 -21.34 -20.41
CA PHE A 231 17.38 -21.84 -19.09
C PHE A 231 17.00 -23.32 -19.08
N ASP A 232 17.03 -24.00 -20.24
CA ASP A 232 16.72 -25.43 -20.36
C ASP A 232 17.81 -26.22 -19.64
N GLY A 233 17.40 -26.98 -18.64
CA GLY A 233 18.33 -27.70 -17.80
C GLY A 233 19.25 -26.81 -16.94
N LEU A 234 19.05 -25.48 -16.81
CA LEU A 234 19.77 -24.68 -15.81
C LEU A 234 19.48 -25.19 -14.38
N PHE A 235 18.27 -25.68 -14.16
CA PHE A 235 17.85 -26.33 -12.90
C PHE A 235 18.29 -27.80 -12.79
N GLU A 236 18.70 -28.41 -13.89
CA GLU A 236 19.22 -29.80 -13.93
C GLU A 236 20.76 -29.85 -13.89
N ARG A 237 21.43 -28.78 -14.37
CA ARG A 237 22.88 -28.64 -14.52
C ARG A 237 23.56 -27.76 -13.48
N GLY A 238 22.79 -27.07 -12.63
CA GLY A 238 23.40 -26.45 -11.46
C GLY A 238 24.12 -27.53 -10.64
N PRO A 239 25.39 -27.35 -10.21
CA PRO A 239 25.85 -28.11 -9.06
C PRO A 239 24.79 -27.83 -8.00
N ALA A 240 24.17 -28.89 -7.50
CA ALA A 240 23.16 -28.74 -6.50
C ALA A 240 23.74 -27.77 -5.46
N LEU A 241 23.14 -26.58 -5.33
CA LEU A 241 23.65 -25.54 -4.42
C LEU A 241 23.75 -26.08 -2.98
N TYR A 242 23.12 -27.24 -2.75
CA TYR A 242 23.47 -28.26 -1.78
C TYR A 242 23.65 -29.58 -2.53
N ASP A 243 24.87 -30.15 -2.56
CA ASP A 243 25.07 -31.54 -3.02
C ASP A 243 24.05 -32.42 -2.28
N LYS A 244 23.07 -32.96 -3.01
CA LYS A 244 21.97 -33.75 -2.41
C LYS A 244 22.51 -34.93 -1.62
N ASP A 245 23.72 -35.39 -1.93
CA ASP A 245 24.41 -36.43 -1.18
C ASP A 245 25.11 -35.87 0.06
N GLU A 246 25.62 -34.63 0.06
CA GLU A 246 26.05 -33.94 1.30
C GLU A 246 24.87 -33.54 2.18
N GLU A 247 23.75 -33.10 1.63
CA GLU A 247 22.53 -32.85 2.40
C GLU A 247 22.00 -34.16 3.01
N ARG A 248 21.99 -35.27 2.24
CA ARG A 248 21.68 -36.60 2.79
C ARG A 248 22.69 -37.08 3.80
N LYS A 249 23.99 -36.86 3.61
CA LYS A 249 25.04 -37.23 4.59
C LYS A 249 24.92 -36.38 5.85
N TYR A 250 24.64 -35.09 5.73
CA TYR A 250 24.39 -34.17 6.83
C TYR A 250 23.14 -34.58 7.62
N LEU A 251 22.02 -34.84 6.94
CA LEU A 251 20.79 -35.33 7.58
C LEU A 251 21.00 -36.70 8.24
N ARG A 252 21.70 -37.65 7.60
CA ARG A 252 22.05 -38.95 8.20
C ARG A 252 23.06 -38.86 9.34
N ARG A 253 23.94 -37.85 9.33
CA ARG A 253 24.87 -37.58 10.43
C ARG A 253 24.11 -36.96 11.59
N LYS A 254 23.26 -35.97 11.32
CA LYS A 254 22.39 -35.33 12.30
C LYS A 254 21.40 -36.31 12.93
N GLU A 255 20.76 -37.18 12.14
CA GLU A 255 19.92 -38.27 12.66
C GLU A 255 20.71 -39.24 13.55
N ARG A 256 21.96 -39.58 13.18
CA ARG A 256 22.82 -40.43 14.02
C ARG A 256 23.27 -39.72 15.30
N GLU A 257 23.59 -38.43 15.22
CA GLU A 257 23.95 -37.59 16.35
C GLU A 257 22.73 -37.37 17.28
N ASP A 258 21.53 -37.19 16.73
CA ASP A 258 20.26 -37.07 17.46
C ASP A 258 19.84 -38.42 18.06
N GLU A 259 20.08 -39.55 17.37
CA GLU A 259 19.87 -40.89 17.90
C GLU A 259 20.91 -41.27 18.96
N GLU A 260 22.17 -40.87 18.80
CA GLU A 260 23.23 -41.06 19.80
C GLU A 260 23.01 -40.16 21.00
N ALA A 261 22.58 -38.92 20.80
CA ALA A 261 22.12 -38.03 21.87
C ALA A 261 20.85 -38.57 22.54
N SER A 262 19.90 -39.14 21.79
CA SER A 262 18.72 -39.80 22.34
C SER A 262 19.05 -41.16 22.99
N ARG A 263 20.13 -41.84 22.62
CA ARG A 263 20.60 -43.06 23.31
C ARG A 263 21.42 -42.73 24.56
N ALA A 264 22.18 -41.64 24.51
CA ALA A 264 22.93 -41.11 25.65
C ALA A 264 22.01 -40.44 26.68
N TYR A 265 20.89 -39.84 26.26
CA TYR A 265 20.02 -39.04 27.12
C TYR A 265 18.52 -39.45 27.15
N GLY A 266 18.10 -40.51 26.46
CA GLY A 266 16.68 -40.88 26.32
C GLY A 266 16.21 -42.07 27.18
N LYS A 267 15.12 -41.81 27.93
CA LYS A 267 14.20 -42.70 28.68
C LYS A 267 14.77 -43.61 29.77
N ASN A 268 15.91 -44.25 29.59
CA ASN A 268 16.36 -45.26 30.55
C ASN A 268 16.99 -44.67 31.83
N GLY A 269 17.49 -43.43 31.83
CA GLY A 269 18.11 -42.81 33.01
C GLY A 269 17.09 -42.35 34.06
N MET A 270 16.11 -41.55 33.63
CA MET A 270 15.09 -40.98 34.52
C MET A 270 14.05 -42.00 34.98
N ASP A 271 13.68 -42.98 34.15
CA ASP A 271 12.77 -44.05 34.57
C ASP A 271 13.43 -44.99 35.59
N ARG A 272 14.76 -45.20 35.50
CA ARG A 272 15.52 -45.94 36.53
C ARG A 272 15.58 -45.19 37.85
N LEU A 273 15.86 -43.89 37.85
CA LEU A 273 15.82 -43.10 39.10
C LEU A 273 14.40 -43.03 39.69
N ARG A 274 13.35 -42.90 38.87
CA ARG A 274 11.95 -42.95 39.36
C ARG A 274 11.59 -44.29 39.97
N THR A 275 12.06 -45.39 39.37
CA THR A 275 11.85 -46.74 39.91
C THR A 275 12.60 -46.93 41.23
N MET A 276 13.85 -46.46 41.33
CA MET A 276 14.65 -46.51 42.57
C MET A 276 14.04 -45.64 43.69
N ILE A 277 13.48 -44.47 43.38
CA ILE A 277 12.74 -43.65 44.35
C ILE A 277 11.52 -44.41 44.87
N ALA A 278 10.74 -45.02 43.98
CA ALA A 278 9.56 -45.80 44.35
C ALA A 278 9.90 -47.04 45.21
N GLU A 279 11.03 -47.70 44.92
CA GLU A 279 11.52 -48.85 45.70
C GLU A 279 12.00 -48.44 47.10
N HIS A 280 12.67 -47.29 47.24
CA HIS A 280 13.13 -46.78 48.54
C HIS A 280 11.99 -46.21 49.40
N ASP A 281 10.99 -45.59 48.78
CA ASP A 281 9.74 -45.18 49.45
C ASP A 281 8.96 -46.39 49.98
N ALA A 282 8.85 -47.47 49.18
CA ALA A 282 8.19 -48.72 49.58
C ALA A 282 8.95 -49.47 50.69
N ALA A 283 10.28 -49.31 50.76
CA ALA A 283 11.13 -49.90 51.80
C ALA A 283 11.21 -49.06 53.10
N GLY A 284 10.49 -47.94 53.19
CA GLY A 284 10.46 -47.07 54.38
C GLY A 284 11.73 -46.24 54.62
N ASN A 285 12.64 -46.17 53.64
CA ASN A 285 13.89 -45.42 53.72
C ASN A 285 13.72 -44.03 53.09
N THR A 286 12.97 -43.17 53.79
CA THR A 286 12.59 -41.83 53.32
C THR A 286 13.79 -40.91 53.05
N ALA A 287 14.85 -41.00 53.85
CA ALA A 287 16.05 -40.17 53.68
C ALA A 287 16.79 -40.40 52.35
N LYS A 288 16.83 -41.65 51.86
CA LYS A 288 17.51 -42.01 50.60
C LYS A 288 16.64 -41.63 49.39
N ALA A 289 15.33 -41.77 49.52
CA ALA A 289 14.37 -41.36 48.50
C ALA A 289 14.38 -39.84 48.31
N ASP A 290 14.47 -39.06 49.39
CA ASP A 290 14.55 -37.60 49.32
C ASP A 290 15.89 -37.10 48.75
N GLU A 291 17.01 -37.79 49.05
CA GLU A 291 18.31 -37.53 48.44
C GLU A 291 18.29 -37.75 46.91
N LEU A 292 17.67 -38.85 46.46
CA LEU A 292 17.52 -39.15 45.03
C LEU A 292 16.56 -38.17 44.34
N ARG A 293 15.49 -37.72 45.01
CA ARG A 293 14.60 -36.67 44.50
C ARG A 293 15.34 -35.34 44.35
N ALA A 294 16.19 -34.98 45.30
CA ALA A 294 17.00 -33.77 45.23
C ALA A 294 18.00 -33.82 44.06
N GLN A 295 18.62 -34.97 43.79
CA GLN A 295 19.50 -35.14 42.62
C GLN A 295 18.75 -35.03 41.29
N VAL A 296 17.52 -35.56 41.20
CA VAL A 296 16.66 -35.40 40.02
C VAL A 296 16.30 -33.94 39.80
N GLU A 297 15.96 -33.21 40.87
CA GLU A 297 15.61 -31.79 40.79
C GLU A 297 16.82 -30.91 40.45
N GLN A 298 17.99 -31.23 40.98
CA GLN A 298 19.23 -30.52 40.66
C GLN A 298 19.67 -30.78 39.20
N ALA A 299 19.50 -32.00 38.69
CA ALA A 299 19.72 -32.31 37.28
C ALA A 299 18.69 -31.63 36.37
N ARG A 300 17.44 -31.48 36.83
CA ARG A 300 16.40 -30.72 36.15
C ARG A 300 16.75 -29.22 36.09
N GLN A 301 17.16 -28.64 37.21
CA GLN A 301 17.60 -27.23 37.29
C GLN A 301 18.86 -26.98 36.44
N ALA A 302 19.82 -27.91 36.43
CA ALA A 302 21.01 -27.80 35.57
C ALA A 302 20.69 -27.92 34.07
N ALA A 303 19.70 -28.73 33.69
CA ALA A 303 19.22 -28.81 32.31
C ALA A 303 18.44 -27.55 31.89
N ILE A 304 17.69 -26.94 32.81
CA ILE A 304 17.05 -25.62 32.62
C ILE A 304 18.14 -24.56 32.43
N ALA A 305 19.14 -24.49 33.31
CA ALA A 305 20.25 -23.54 33.24
C ALA A 305 21.13 -23.70 31.99
N LYS A 306 21.29 -24.93 31.47
CA LYS A 306 22.02 -25.17 30.22
C LYS A 306 21.23 -24.73 28.97
N HIS A 307 19.91 -24.62 29.09
CA HIS A 307 19.02 -24.02 28.10
C HIS A 307 18.68 -22.54 28.38
N GLU A 308 19.24 -21.91 29.43
CA GLU A 308 19.15 -20.46 29.70
C GLU A 308 20.04 -19.59 28.76
N GLY A 309 20.31 -20.09 27.56
CA GLY A 309 20.58 -19.24 26.39
C GLY A 309 19.31 -18.97 25.57
N ASP A 310 18.18 -19.54 25.97
CA ASP A 310 16.89 -19.45 25.26
C ASP A 310 16.04 -18.34 25.92
N MET A 311 15.93 -17.23 25.18
CA MET A 311 15.15 -16.01 25.42
C MET A 311 14.04 -16.14 26.49
N ASN A 312 14.18 -15.43 27.62
CA ASN A 312 13.14 -15.36 28.65
C ASN A 312 11.99 -14.45 28.17
N TRP A 313 10.90 -15.06 27.68
CA TRP A 313 9.73 -14.33 27.18
C TRP A 313 8.82 -13.76 28.28
N ALA A 314 8.95 -14.21 29.53
CA ALA A 314 8.17 -13.68 30.65
C ALA A 314 8.64 -12.26 31.02
N GLU A 315 9.95 -12.06 31.02
CA GLU A 315 10.64 -10.80 31.25
C GLU A 315 11.61 -10.54 30.08
N PRO A 316 11.11 -10.03 28.94
CA PRO A 316 11.94 -9.78 27.76
C PRO A 316 12.96 -8.68 28.05
N SER A 317 14.18 -8.83 27.53
CA SER A 317 15.20 -7.79 27.64
C SER A 317 14.83 -6.56 26.79
N GLU A 318 15.38 -5.40 27.13
CA GLU A 318 15.21 -4.16 26.35
C GLU A 318 15.64 -4.31 24.88
N GLU A 319 16.58 -5.21 24.59
CA GLU A 319 17.00 -5.51 23.21
C GLU A 319 15.94 -6.32 22.46
N MET A 320 15.34 -7.33 23.11
CA MET A 320 14.24 -8.12 22.54
C MET A 320 13.00 -7.28 22.24
N VAL A 321 12.69 -6.33 23.14
CA VAL A 321 11.57 -5.39 22.95
C VAL A 321 11.81 -4.55 21.69
N ARG A 322 13.02 -3.99 21.50
CA ARG A 322 13.34 -3.20 20.30
C ARG A 322 13.31 -4.02 19.01
N ASP A 323 13.77 -5.27 19.05
CA ASP A 323 13.75 -6.16 17.88
C ASP A 323 12.33 -6.57 17.49
N ALA A 324 11.48 -6.85 18.47
CA ALA A 324 10.08 -7.16 18.23
C ALA A 324 9.29 -5.93 17.75
N GLU A 325 9.57 -4.73 18.30
CA GLU A 325 8.99 -3.47 17.84
C GLU A 325 9.35 -3.19 16.37
N ARG A 326 10.58 -3.50 15.94
CA ARG A 326 10.99 -3.42 14.51
C ARG A 326 10.18 -4.35 13.61
N ALA A 327 9.70 -5.47 14.14
CA ALA A 327 8.82 -6.41 13.45
C ALA A 327 7.32 -6.11 13.67
N GLY A 328 6.97 -5.01 14.35
CA GLY A 328 5.58 -4.62 14.64
C GLY A 328 4.90 -5.45 15.72
N ILE A 329 5.66 -6.06 16.63
CA ILE A 329 5.17 -6.92 17.72
C ILE A 329 5.49 -6.25 19.07
N ASP A 330 4.45 -5.92 19.85
CA ASP A 330 4.61 -5.32 21.18
C ASP A 330 4.78 -6.40 22.26
N LEU A 331 6.02 -6.64 22.68
CA LEU A 331 6.34 -7.57 23.77
C LEU A 331 6.05 -7.00 25.17
N ARG A 332 5.63 -5.73 25.30
CA ARG A 332 5.21 -5.15 26.58
C ARG A 332 3.78 -5.57 26.92
N ASP A 333 2.97 -5.89 25.91
CA ASP A 333 1.62 -6.44 26.09
C ASP A 333 1.69 -7.83 26.78
N PRO A 334 1.04 -8.01 27.94
CA PRO A 334 0.96 -9.29 28.64
C PRO A 334 0.38 -10.43 27.77
N SER A 335 -0.57 -10.13 26.90
CA SER A 335 -1.27 -11.10 26.05
C SER A 335 -0.33 -11.68 24.97
N VAL A 336 0.56 -10.84 24.45
CA VAL A 336 1.55 -11.22 23.45
C VAL A 336 2.62 -12.11 24.08
N ARG A 337 3.11 -11.74 25.27
CA ARG A 337 4.04 -12.56 26.04
C ARG A 337 3.48 -13.93 26.38
N GLU A 338 2.19 -14.03 26.70
CA GLU A 338 1.51 -15.30 26.97
C GLU A 338 1.54 -16.24 25.75
N VAL A 339 1.37 -15.71 24.53
CA VAL A 339 1.45 -16.49 23.28
C VAL A 339 2.87 -17.01 23.04
N PHE A 340 3.89 -16.18 23.21
CA PHE A 340 5.28 -16.61 23.04
C PHE A 340 5.69 -17.66 24.09
N LEU A 341 5.26 -17.51 25.33
CA LEU A 341 5.45 -18.53 26.38
C LEU A 341 4.74 -19.84 26.04
N ALA A 342 3.52 -19.79 25.49
CA ALA A 342 2.79 -21.00 25.08
C ALA A 342 3.46 -21.73 23.90
N LEU A 343 4.00 -20.98 22.92
CA LEU A 343 4.73 -21.54 21.79
C LEU A 343 6.07 -22.14 22.21
N SER A 344 6.80 -21.47 23.10
CA SER A 344 8.02 -21.99 23.74
C SER A 344 7.73 -23.30 24.48
N ALA A 345 6.64 -23.33 25.27
CA ALA A 345 6.22 -24.52 26.00
C ALA A 345 5.88 -25.71 25.09
N GLU A 346 5.23 -25.46 23.94
CA GLU A 346 4.93 -26.52 22.97
C GLU A 346 6.20 -27.07 22.31
N ARG A 347 7.14 -26.19 21.95
CA ARG A 347 8.43 -26.58 21.38
C ARG A 347 9.21 -27.46 22.35
N LYS A 348 9.37 -27.00 23.59
CA LYS A 348 10.07 -27.75 24.66
C LYS A 348 9.39 -29.08 24.98
N ARG A 349 8.05 -29.14 24.96
CA ARG A 349 7.31 -30.42 25.08
C ARG A 349 7.58 -31.39 23.93
N LYS A 350 7.76 -30.91 22.70
CA LYS A 350 8.10 -31.76 21.54
C LYS A 350 9.55 -32.24 21.62
N GLU A 351 10.44 -31.38 22.08
CA GLU A 351 11.87 -31.66 22.26
C GLU A 351 12.16 -32.46 23.54
N GLY A 352 11.18 -32.58 24.45
CA GLY A 352 11.30 -33.33 25.70
C GLY A 352 12.09 -32.60 26.79
N THR A 353 12.30 -31.29 26.65
CA THR A 353 13.04 -30.44 27.59
C THR A 353 12.14 -29.91 28.73
N PRO A 354 12.70 -29.68 29.92
CA PRO A 354 11.92 -29.19 31.07
C PRO A 354 11.41 -27.76 30.83
N LEU A 355 10.15 -27.52 31.22
CA LEU A 355 9.48 -26.22 31.15
C LEU A 355 9.91 -25.33 32.31
N THR A 356 9.94 -24.01 32.08
CA THR A 356 10.11 -23.02 33.17
C THR A 356 8.82 -22.86 33.96
N ALA A 357 8.87 -22.29 35.17
CA ALA A 357 7.68 -22.09 36.01
C ALA A 357 6.59 -21.26 35.31
N ALA A 358 6.97 -20.25 34.52
CA ALA A 358 6.04 -19.44 33.73
C ALA A 358 5.39 -20.27 32.60
N GLU A 359 6.18 -21.06 31.88
CA GLU A 359 5.69 -21.96 30.83
C GLU A 359 4.80 -23.08 31.40
N GLU A 360 5.11 -23.59 32.59
CA GLU A 360 4.28 -24.56 33.32
C GLU A 360 2.96 -23.95 33.77
N ALA A 361 2.95 -22.70 34.24
CA ALA A 361 1.73 -22.00 34.63
C ALA A 361 0.79 -21.80 33.43
N ILE A 362 1.31 -21.37 32.27
CA ILE A 362 0.54 -21.27 31.02
C ILE A 362 0.06 -22.65 30.57
N ALA A 363 0.93 -23.66 30.68
CA ALA A 363 0.62 -25.02 30.30
C ALA A 363 -0.43 -25.71 31.19
N ALA A 364 -0.44 -25.38 32.49
CA ALA A 364 -1.45 -25.82 33.43
C ALA A 364 -2.80 -25.17 33.11
N ARG A 365 -2.81 -23.86 32.84
CA ARG A 365 -4.02 -23.09 32.51
C ARG A 365 -4.74 -23.63 31.28
N ALA A 366 -4.00 -24.00 30.23
CA ALA A 366 -4.58 -24.57 29.03
C ALA A 366 -4.80 -26.11 29.10
N SER A 367 -4.28 -26.79 30.13
CA SER A 367 -4.56 -28.22 30.41
C SER A 367 -5.85 -28.49 31.19
N GLY A 368 -6.52 -27.45 31.71
CA GLY A 368 -7.84 -27.56 32.36
C GLY A 368 -8.93 -28.15 31.45
N SER A 369 -8.71 -28.19 30.14
CA SER A 369 -9.47 -28.98 29.17
C SER A 369 -8.71 -30.28 28.88
N LYS A 370 -9.16 -31.40 29.48
CA LYS A 370 -8.56 -32.76 29.41
C LYS A 370 -8.56 -33.42 28.00
N SER A 371 -8.02 -32.75 26.98
CA SER A 371 -7.86 -33.31 25.62
C SER A 371 -6.78 -32.56 24.84
N LYS A 372 -5.89 -33.30 24.14
CA LYS A 372 -4.92 -32.75 23.16
C LYS A 372 -5.60 -31.87 22.10
N LYS A 373 -6.89 -32.07 21.83
CA LYS A 373 -7.70 -31.23 20.92
C LYS A 373 -8.09 -29.88 21.55
N GLY A 374 -8.26 -29.81 22.87
CA GLY A 374 -8.61 -28.59 23.60
C GLY A 374 -7.47 -27.56 23.61
N TRP A 375 -6.24 -28.03 23.84
CA TRP A 375 -5.03 -27.20 23.76
C TRP A 375 -4.86 -26.55 22.38
N LYS A 376 -4.95 -27.36 21.31
CA LYS A 376 -4.87 -26.85 19.93
C LYS A 376 -5.97 -25.84 19.64
N ARG A 377 -7.20 -26.07 20.12
CA ARG A 377 -8.32 -25.14 19.99
C ARG A 377 -8.06 -23.83 20.73
N TRP A 378 -7.56 -23.89 21.97
CA TRP A 378 -7.18 -22.70 22.74
C TRP A 378 -6.09 -21.89 22.03
N LEU A 379 -5.03 -22.54 21.55
CA LEU A 379 -3.94 -21.87 20.84
C LEU A 379 -4.41 -21.24 19.52
N THR A 380 -5.29 -21.92 18.77
CA THR A 380 -5.90 -21.34 17.56
C THR A 380 -6.82 -20.18 17.89
N THR A 381 -7.57 -20.22 19.01
CA THR A 381 -8.43 -19.10 19.41
C THR A 381 -7.63 -17.90 19.90
N VAL A 382 -6.50 -18.11 20.60
CA VAL A 382 -5.63 -17.01 21.04
C VAL A 382 -4.85 -16.44 19.85
N SER A 383 -4.35 -17.28 18.94
CA SER A 383 -3.70 -16.81 17.71
C SER A 383 -4.68 -16.07 16.79
N ALA A 384 -5.91 -16.56 16.67
CA ALA A 384 -6.97 -15.87 15.94
C ALA A 384 -7.37 -14.57 16.64
N ALA A 385 -7.46 -14.54 17.98
CA ALA A 385 -7.72 -13.33 18.74
C ALA A 385 -6.60 -12.31 18.58
N PHE A 386 -5.34 -12.73 18.53
CA PHE A 386 -4.19 -11.87 18.27
C PHE A 386 -4.20 -11.30 16.84
N ILE A 387 -4.51 -12.13 15.82
CA ILE A 387 -4.70 -11.65 14.45
C ILE A 387 -5.87 -10.67 14.38
N VAL A 388 -6.98 -10.95 15.06
CA VAL A 388 -8.14 -10.07 15.12
C VAL A 388 -7.81 -8.79 15.88
N LEU A 389 -6.97 -8.82 16.93
CA LEU A 389 -6.50 -7.65 17.67
C LEU A 389 -5.54 -6.79 16.83
N GLN A 390 -4.64 -7.42 16.06
CA GLN A 390 -3.76 -6.73 15.10
C GLN A 390 -4.58 -6.09 13.97
N LEU A 391 -5.57 -6.80 13.44
CA LEU A 391 -6.50 -6.25 12.45
C LEU A 391 -7.34 -5.12 13.06
N LEU A 392 -7.79 -5.25 14.31
CA LEU A 392 -8.48 -4.19 15.03
C LEU A 392 -7.56 -3.00 15.31
N GLN A 393 -6.29 -3.17 15.66
CA GLN A 393 -5.32 -2.07 15.83
C GLN A 393 -4.99 -1.36 14.51
N LEU A 394 -4.99 -2.10 13.38
CA LEU A 394 -4.86 -1.53 12.03
C LEU A 394 -6.15 -0.80 11.60
N LEU A 395 -7.32 -1.25 12.05
CA LEU A 395 -8.63 -0.67 11.71
C LEU A 395 -9.07 0.45 12.69
N LEU A 396 -8.58 0.46 13.93
CA LEU A 396 -8.90 1.46 14.95
C LEU A 396 -8.59 2.89 14.51
N PRO A 397 -7.46 3.20 13.84
CA PRO A 397 -7.22 4.54 13.30
C PRO A 397 -8.18 4.90 12.14
N MET A 398 -8.66 3.93 11.37
CA MET A 398 -9.68 4.18 10.33
C MET A 398 -11.07 4.44 10.94
N LEU A 399 -11.43 3.73 12.01
CA LEU A 399 -12.71 3.89 12.72
C LEU A 399 -12.72 5.13 13.64
N LEU A 400 -11.61 5.45 14.32
CA LEU A 400 -11.45 6.70 15.07
C LEU A 400 -11.29 7.91 14.16
N GLY A 401 -10.73 7.75 12.95
CA GLY A 401 -10.69 8.79 11.93
C GLY A 401 -12.08 9.16 11.41
N SER A 402 -12.94 8.16 11.19
CA SER A 402 -14.35 8.37 10.81
C SER A 402 -15.21 8.89 11.98
N ALA A 403 -14.94 8.46 13.23
CA ALA A 403 -15.61 8.99 14.41
C ALA A 403 -15.20 10.43 14.76
N ARG A 404 -13.92 10.84 14.54
CA ARG A 404 -13.49 12.25 14.68
C ARG A 404 -14.12 13.17 13.64
N LEU A 405 -14.37 12.67 12.43
CA LEU A 405 -15.16 13.38 11.42
C LEU A 405 -16.64 13.52 11.84
N ALA A 406 -17.24 12.47 12.41
CA ALA A 406 -18.62 12.52 12.88
C ALA A 406 -18.81 13.39 14.15
N TYR A 407 -17.90 13.32 15.13
CA TYR A 407 -17.98 14.13 16.36
C TYR A 407 -17.54 15.59 16.15
N GLY A 408 -16.61 15.86 15.23
CA GLY A 408 -16.22 17.23 14.85
C GLY A 408 -17.35 17.99 14.14
N LEU A 409 -18.20 17.28 13.38
CA LEU A 409 -19.41 17.84 12.79
C LEU A 409 -20.52 18.06 13.82
N ALA A 410 -20.65 17.20 14.84
CA ALA A 410 -21.65 17.37 15.90
C ALA A 410 -21.29 18.44 16.94
N SER A 411 -20.00 18.64 17.25
CA SER A 411 -19.55 19.65 18.23
C SER A 411 -19.30 21.04 17.63
N GLY A 412 -19.10 21.14 16.31
CA GLY A 412 -19.07 22.42 15.57
C GLY A 412 -20.43 23.11 15.43
N ALA A 413 -21.54 22.37 15.63
CA ALA A 413 -22.90 22.90 15.55
C ALA A 413 -23.44 23.49 16.86
N PHE A 414 -22.75 23.30 18.00
CA PHE A 414 -23.21 23.82 19.31
C PHE A 414 -22.37 25.00 19.84
N ALA A 415 -21.24 25.32 19.20
CA ALA A 415 -20.32 26.39 19.65
C ALA A 415 -20.36 27.69 18.81
N ARG A 416 -21.37 27.86 17.94
CA ARG A 416 -21.67 29.14 17.26
C ARG A 416 -23.12 29.56 17.50
N GLY A 417 -23.43 29.87 18.75
CA GLY A 417 -24.70 30.50 19.13
C GLY A 417 -24.55 31.58 20.21
N ALA A 418 -23.40 31.70 20.84
CA ALA A 418 -23.18 32.68 21.89
C ALA A 418 -21.85 33.39 21.63
N LEU A 419 -21.93 34.58 21.01
CA LEU A 419 -21.09 35.76 21.27
C LEU A 419 -21.34 36.79 20.16
N GLY A 420 -22.05 37.88 20.52
CA GLY A 420 -21.94 39.16 19.81
C GLY A 420 -23.25 39.77 19.31
N ALA A 421 -23.98 40.47 20.19
CA ALA A 421 -24.61 41.75 19.84
C ALA A 421 -24.89 42.56 21.11
N SER A 422 -24.21 43.69 21.21
CA SER A 422 -24.35 44.73 22.21
C SER A 422 -25.54 45.66 21.92
N SER A 423 -25.95 46.38 22.97
CA SER A 423 -26.62 47.69 23.02
C SER A 423 -28.15 47.73 23.16
N GLY A 424 -28.59 48.47 24.18
CA GLY A 424 -29.74 49.37 24.09
C GLY A 424 -31.01 48.97 24.82
N ASP A 425 -31.19 49.55 26.01
CA ASP A 425 -32.43 50.13 26.54
C ASP A 425 -33.59 49.22 26.98
N ASP A 426 -33.75 49.17 28.31
CA ASP A 426 -34.94 49.46 29.12
C ASP A 426 -36.35 48.92 28.75
N ILE A 427 -37.15 48.87 29.83
CA ILE A 427 -38.62 48.85 29.93
C ILE A 427 -39.34 47.48 29.90
N THR A 428 -39.68 47.03 31.11
CA THR A 428 -40.82 46.22 31.60
C THR A 428 -41.83 45.61 30.60
N GLY A 429 -42.17 44.32 30.78
CA GLY A 429 -43.40 43.74 30.23
C GLY A 429 -43.59 42.26 30.57
N MET A 430 -44.66 41.96 31.31
CA MET A 430 -45.06 40.65 31.82
C MET A 430 -45.57 39.67 30.72
N ALA A 431 -45.64 38.39 31.12
CA ALA A 431 -46.65 37.38 30.77
C ALA A 431 -46.27 36.26 29.76
N GLN A 432 -46.12 35.06 30.34
CA GLN A 432 -46.55 33.74 29.84
C GLN A 432 -48.09 33.65 29.69
N PRO A 433 -48.73 32.53 29.23
CA PRO A 433 -48.24 31.27 28.61
C PRO A 433 -49.15 30.78 27.43
N ASP A 434 -48.96 29.50 27.07
CA ASP A 434 -49.92 28.53 26.48
C ASP A 434 -50.02 28.42 24.95
N ALA A 435 -49.68 27.24 24.42
CA ALA A 435 -50.68 26.22 24.06
C ALA A 435 -50.11 25.07 23.19
N ALA A 436 -50.44 23.85 23.64
CA ALA A 436 -51.07 22.79 22.86
C ALA A 436 -50.31 21.99 21.77
N HIS A 437 -50.09 20.72 22.13
CA HIS A 437 -50.66 19.52 21.48
C HIS A 437 -50.23 19.13 20.05
N GLU A 438 -49.62 17.94 19.99
CA GLU A 438 -50.00 16.81 19.12
C GLU A 438 -50.15 17.01 17.61
N LEU A 439 -49.33 16.31 16.81
CA LEU A 439 -49.65 14.97 16.28
C LEU A 439 -48.55 14.49 15.32
N ARG A 440 -48.15 13.23 15.50
CA ARG A 440 -47.48 12.41 14.51
C ARG A 440 -48.51 11.96 13.48
N GLU A 441 -48.21 12.08 12.20
CA GLU A 441 -48.55 11.07 11.20
C GLU A 441 -47.56 11.10 10.04
N GLU A 442 -47.40 9.93 9.43
CA GLU A 442 -46.27 9.44 8.66
C GLU A 442 -46.23 9.95 7.20
N LEU A 443 -45.02 10.15 6.68
CA LEU A 443 -44.56 9.68 5.35
C LEU A 443 -43.03 9.70 5.29
#